data_AF-A0A4P9VN67-F1
#
_entry.id   AF-A0A4P9VN67-F1
#
_cell.length_a   1.000
_cell.length_b   1.000
_cell.length_c   1.000
_cell.angle_alpha   90.00
_cell.angle_beta   90.00
_cell.angle_gamma   90.00
#
_symmetry.space_group_name_H-M   'P 1'
#
loop_
_entity.id
_entity.type
_entity.pdbx_description
1 polymer ?
#
loop_
_entity_poly.entity_id
_entity_poly.type
_entity_poly.pdbx_seq_one_letter_code
_entity_poly.pdbx_strand_id
1 'polypeptide(L)'
;MLPPRNPYRAINFMVLAVAHEGVAIPLFWVLLPKKGNSNTEERKALINRFLSVFGVDKIAYLTADREFRGKNWLQFLVDEHIPFCIRIPNNTNVWNKHRNQRLPVSRLFGLQRNEQMSLKKQRDIWGIPVHLSCIMGKQGRVIIATNEQPETAIRRYAIRWSIETLFGCLKSRGFDLESTHLQDLERLEKLFFVCALALAWSFKLGIWQNSLKPLKLKKHGRKSKSLFRLGLDYLHRILVEGNANLSVFWHSLKVLSCT
;
A
#
# COMPACT_ATOMS: atom_id res chain seq x y z
N MET A 1 -16.13 9.95 36.83
CA MET A 1 -16.73 8.92 35.95
C MET A 1 -16.10 9.05 34.57
N LEU A 2 -15.31 8.05 34.15
CA LEU A 2 -14.89 7.97 32.75
C LEU A 2 -16.13 7.74 31.89
N PRO A 3 -16.28 8.44 30.74
CA PRO A 3 -17.42 8.21 29.87
C PRO A 3 -17.45 6.74 29.44
N PRO A 4 -18.64 6.14 29.26
CA PRO A 4 -18.75 4.75 28.85
C PRO A 4 -17.98 4.52 27.55
N ARG A 5 -17.05 3.55 27.56
CA ARG A 5 -16.31 3.11 26.38
C ARG A 5 -17.32 2.58 25.36
N ASN A 6 -17.51 3.32 24.27
CA ASN A 6 -18.41 2.95 23.18
C ASN A 6 -17.89 1.66 22.51
N PRO A 7 -18.64 0.54 22.53
CA PRO A 7 -18.16 -0.78 22.08
C PRO A 7 -17.97 -0.94 20.56
N TYR A 8 -18.14 0.11 19.75
CA TYR A 8 -18.04 0.03 18.28
C TYR A 8 -17.32 1.22 17.61
N ARG A 9 -16.22 1.71 18.20
CA ARG A 9 -15.37 2.69 17.51
C ARG A 9 -14.56 1.98 16.43
N ALA A 10 -14.93 2.13 15.16
CA ALA A 10 -14.08 1.64 14.08
C ALA A 10 -12.76 2.43 14.10
N ILE A 11 -11.65 1.71 14.14
CA ILE A 11 -10.29 2.27 14.08
C ILE A 11 -9.76 1.99 12.68
N ASN A 12 -9.42 3.04 11.94
CA ASN A 12 -8.86 2.92 10.60
C ASN A 12 -7.36 3.21 10.64
N PHE A 13 -6.56 2.30 10.10
CA PHE A 13 -5.12 2.50 9.93
C PHE A 13 -4.85 3.18 8.60
N MET A 14 -4.30 4.39 8.65
CA MET A 14 -3.71 5.01 7.47
C MET A 14 -2.21 4.75 7.49
N VAL A 15 -1.73 3.93 6.56
CA VAL A 15 -0.35 3.42 6.54
C VAL A 15 0.35 3.87 5.26
N LEU A 16 1.52 4.48 5.39
CA LEU A 16 2.47 4.73 4.33
C LEU A 16 3.54 3.63 4.38
N ALA A 17 3.68 2.91 3.28
CA ALA A 17 4.52 1.72 3.21
C ALA A 17 5.28 1.68 1.88
N VAL A 18 6.45 1.06 1.89
CA VAL A 18 7.27 0.82 0.68
C VAL A 18 6.99 -0.58 0.17
N ALA A 19 6.64 -0.70 -1.11
CA ALA A 19 6.44 -1.99 -1.76
C ALA A 19 7.78 -2.60 -2.19
N HIS A 20 8.03 -3.85 -1.79
CA HIS A 20 9.22 -4.63 -2.14
C HIS A 20 8.85 -6.10 -2.30
N GLU A 21 9.24 -6.75 -3.40
CA GLU A 21 9.03 -8.19 -3.66
C GLU A 21 7.59 -8.69 -3.37
N GLY A 22 6.58 -7.87 -3.68
CA GLY A 22 5.16 -8.20 -3.51
C GLY A 22 4.58 -8.00 -2.11
N VAL A 23 5.36 -7.48 -1.16
CA VAL A 23 4.94 -7.12 0.21
C VAL A 23 5.17 -5.62 0.43
N ALA A 24 4.30 -4.96 1.18
CA ALA A 24 4.54 -3.59 1.63
C ALA A 24 5.14 -3.59 3.05
N ILE A 25 6.22 -2.84 3.25
CA ILE A 25 6.86 -2.65 4.55
C ILE A 25 6.38 -1.30 5.11
N PRO A 26 5.66 -1.27 6.24
CA PRO A 26 5.14 -0.04 6.83
C PRO A 26 6.29 0.84 7.33
N LEU A 27 6.22 2.14 7.01
CA LEU A 27 7.20 3.14 7.48
C LEU A 27 6.57 4.12 8.46
N PHE A 28 5.41 4.66 8.10
CA PHE A 28 4.66 5.62 8.91
C PHE A 28 3.20 5.25 8.93
N TRP A 29 2.52 5.55 10.03
CA TRP A 29 1.08 5.34 10.17
C TRP A 29 0.45 6.37 11.09
N VAL A 30 -0.88 6.43 11.01
CA VAL A 30 -1.78 7.13 11.92
C VAL A 30 -3.02 6.26 12.14
N LEU A 31 -3.43 6.11 13.41
CA LEU A 31 -4.70 5.48 13.77
C LEU A 31 -5.80 6.55 13.81
N LEU A 32 -6.80 6.38 12.96
CA LEU A 32 -7.92 7.32 12.83
C LEU A 32 -9.12 6.78 13.64
N PRO A 33 -9.56 7.46 14.72
CA PRO A 33 -10.66 7.01 15.58
C PRO A 33 -12.04 7.32 14.98
N LYS A 34 -12.21 7.07 13.69
CA LYS A 34 -13.40 7.41 12.91
C LYS A 34 -13.71 6.34 11.88
N LYS A 35 -15.00 6.19 11.58
CA LYS A 35 -15.48 5.47 10.39
C LYS A 35 -15.22 6.34 9.15
N GLY A 36 -14.76 5.73 8.07
CA GLY A 36 -14.54 6.39 6.78
C GLY A 36 -13.09 6.81 6.52
N ASN A 37 -12.88 7.54 5.42
CA ASN A 37 -11.57 7.74 4.82
C ASN A 37 -10.78 8.88 5.48
N SER A 38 -9.46 8.88 5.28
CA SER A 38 -8.62 10.00 5.69
C SER A 38 -9.00 11.28 4.97
N ASN A 39 -8.81 12.43 5.63
CA ASN A 39 -8.93 13.74 4.99
C ASN A 39 -7.60 14.14 4.33
N THR A 40 -7.60 15.27 3.61
CA THR A 40 -6.40 15.72 2.87
C THR A 40 -5.24 16.07 3.79
N GLU A 41 -5.50 16.72 4.92
CA GLU A 41 -4.45 17.15 5.86
C GLU A 41 -3.79 15.97 6.56
N GLU A 42 -4.57 14.95 6.94
CA GLU A 42 -4.04 13.69 7.47
C GLU A 42 -3.09 13.01 6.48
N ARG A 43 -3.43 13.00 5.19
CA ARG A 43 -2.59 12.41 4.13
C ARG A 43 -1.31 13.22 3.93
N LYS A 44 -1.42 14.55 3.86
CA LYS A 44 -0.27 15.47 3.75
C LYS A 44 0.68 15.31 4.92
N ALA A 45 0.17 15.25 6.15
CA ALA A 45 0.98 15.07 7.34
C ALA A 45 1.82 13.78 7.26
N LEU A 46 1.24 12.69 6.76
CA LEU A 46 1.96 11.43 6.61
C LEU A 46 3.05 11.49 5.53
N ILE A 47 2.79 12.16 4.40
CA ILE A 47 3.80 12.39 3.36
C ILE A 47 4.89 13.35 3.86
N ASN A 48 4.54 14.45 4.52
CA ASN A 48 5.52 15.40 5.06
C ASN A 48 6.47 14.76 6.07
N ARG A 49 5.97 13.83 6.90
CA ARG A 49 6.83 13.01 7.77
C ARG A 49 7.84 12.21 6.95
N PHE A 50 7.42 11.57 5.87
CA PHE A 50 8.34 10.86 4.98
C PHE A 50 9.37 11.82 4.35
N LEU A 51 8.91 12.95 3.80
CA LEU A 51 9.79 13.94 3.17
C LEU A 51 10.84 14.48 4.15
N SER A 52 10.46 14.73 5.40
CA SER A 52 11.37 15.23 6.43
C SER A 52 12.48 14.24 6.81
N VAL A 53 12.25 12.94 6.65
CA VAL A 53 13.19 11.88 7.03
C VAL A 53 14.04 11.43 5.84
N PHE A 54 13.42 11.28 4.67
CA PHE A 54 14.06 10.64 3.52
C PHE A 54 14.32 11.57 2.34
N GLY A 55 13.56 12.67 2.22
CA GLY A 55 13.56 13.52 1.02
C GLY A 55 12.67 12.99 -0.11
N VAL A 56 12.32 13.89 -1.03
CA VAL A 56 11.48 13.58 -2.20
C VAL A 56 12.20 12.69 -3.22
N ASP A 57 13.52 12.80 -3.31
CA ASP A 57 14.38 12.05 -4.23
C ASP A 57 14.37 10.54 -3.97
N LYS A 58 13.89 10.12 -2.79
CA LYS A 58 13.68 8.70 -2.43
C LYS A 58 12.30 8.17 -2.85
N ILE A 59 11.46 8.99 -3.46
CA ILE A 59 10.13 8.59 -3.94
C ILE A 59 10.19 8.30 -5.43
N ALA A 60 10.17 7.02 -5.79
CA ALA A 60 10.02 6.64 -7.20
C ALA A 60 8.63 7.03 -7.75
N TYR A 61 7.57 6.75 -6.97
CA TYR A 61 6.21 7.25 -7.16
C TYR A 61 5.32 6.84 -5.98
N LEU A 62 4.23 7.57 -5.76
CA LEU A 62 3.16 7.24 -4.82
C LEU A 62 1.99 6.55 -5.54
N THR A 63 1.46 5.46 -4.97
CA THR A 63 0.25 4.79 -5.48
C THR A 63 -0.80 4.65 -4.40
N ALA A 64 -2.07 4.87 -4.75
CA ALA A 64 -3.18 4.86 -3.79
C ALA A 64 -4.53 4.55 -4.48
N ASP A 65 -5.50 4.03 -3.71
CA ASP A 65 -6.83 3.70 -4.23
C ASP A 65 -7.73 4.95 -4.40
N ARG A 66 -8.90 4.78 -5.01
CA ARG A 66 -9.88 5.83 -5.38
C ARG A 66 -10.38 6.73 -4.25
N GLU A 67 -10.07 6.36 -3.01
CA GLU A 67 -10.41 7.12 -1.82
C GLU A 67 -9.45 8.31 -1.62
N PHE A 68 -8.24 8.24 -2.16
CA PHE A 68 -7.20 9.27 -2.11
C PHE A 68 -7.41 10.31 -3.22
N ARG A 69 -8.54 11.02 -3.13
CA ARG A 69 -9.04 11.96 -4.14
C ARG A 69 -9.07 13.41 -3.66
N GLY A 70 -9.18 14.33 -4.62
CA GLY A 70 -9.46 15.76 -4.40
C GLY A 70 -8.40 16.68 -5.00
N LYS A 71 -8.82 17.90 -5.37
CA LYS A 71 -7.93 18.95 -5.92
C LYS A 71 -6.73 19.19 -5.01
N ASN A 72 -6.98 19.53 -3.75
CA ASN A 72 -5.93 19.88 -2.78
C ASN A 72 -4.93 18.74 -2.54
N TRP A 73 -5.37 17.49 -2.69
CA TRP A 73 -4.49 16.33 -2.56
C TRP A 73 -3.58 16.17 -3.78
N LEU A 74 -4.14 16.21 -4.99
CA LEU A 74 -3.33 16.11 -6.21
C LEU A 74 -2.42 17.32 -6.40
N GLN A 75 -2.90 18.53 -6.08
CA GLN A 75 -2.11 19.76 -6.12
C GLN A 75 -0.89 19.65 -5.21
N PHE A 76 -1.08 19.20 -3.96
CA PHE A 76 0.03 18.98 -3.04
C PHE A 76 1.09 18.01 -3.59
N LEU A 77 0.66 16.89 -4.21
CA LEU A 77 1.63 15.96 -4.81
C LEU A 77 2.39 16.58 -5.98
N VAL A 78 1.75 17.45 -6.76
CA VAL A 78 2.40 18.20 -7.84
C VAL A 78 3.38 19.24 -7.27
N ASP A 79 2.97 20.01 -6.26
CA ASP A 79 3.78 21.06 -5.64
C ASP A 79 5.04 20.48 -4.96
N GLU A 80 4.89 19.33 -4.30
CA GLU A 80 6.00 18.59 -3.69
C GLU A 80 6.81 17.77 -4.71
N HIS A 81 6.51 17.89 -6.02
CA HIS A 81 7.19 17.16 -7.10
C HIS A 81 7.18 15.63 -6.92
N ILE A 82 6.11 15.09 -6.33
CA ILE A 82 5.93 13.65 -6.09
C ILE A 82 5.31 12.99 -7.32
N PRO A 83 6.00 12.05 -7.99
CA PRO A 83 5.40 11.25 -9.03
C PRO A 83 4.27 10.39 -8.45
N PHE A 84 3.14 10.23 -9.12
CA PHE A 84 2.02 9.45 -8.60
C PHE A 84 1.28 8.62 -9.65
N CYS A 85 0.67 7.51 -9.19
CA CYS A 85 -0.24 6.66 -9.95
C CYS A 85 -1.42 6.31 -9.04
N ILE A 86 -2.49 7.13 -9.10
CA ILE A 86 -3.63 7.02 -8.18
C ILE A 86 -4.87 6.61 -8.95
N ARG A 87 -5.62 5.62 -8.45
CA ARG A 87 -6.91 5.28 -9.05
C ARG A 87 -7.90 6.41 -8.80
N ILE A 88 -8.73 6.71 -9.79
CA ILE A 88 -9.83 7.68 -9.64
C ILE A 88 -11.20 6.99 -9.80
N PRO A 89 -12.26 7.54 -9.19
CA PRO A 89 -13.61 7.03 -9.41
C PRO A 89 -14.04 7.08 -10.88
N ASN A 90 -14.72 6.03 -11.35
CA ASN A 90 -15.18 5.93 -12.75
C ASN A 90 -16.19 7.02 -13.15
N ASN A 91 -16.86 7.63 -12.16
CA ASN A 91 -17.79 8.74 -12.31
C ASN A 91 -17.15 10.11 -12.07
N THR A 92 -15.82 10.20 -11.99
CA THR A 92 -15.12 11.49 -11.91
C THR A 92 -15.47 12.33 -13.14
N ASN A 93 -15.95 13.55 -12.92
CA ASN A 93 -16.37 14.42 -14.00
C ASN A 93 -15.18 14.99 -14.74
N VAL A 94 -15.20 14.90 -16.07
CA VAL A 94 -14.24 15.52 -16.98
C VAL A 94 -14.96 16.44 -17.94
N TRP A 95 -14.30 17.55 -18.31
CA TRP A 95 -14.83 18.47 -19.30
C TRP A 95 -14.66 17.91 -20.71
N ASN A 96 -15.75 17.84 -21.48
CA ASN A 96 -15.70 17.52 -22.89
C ASN A 96 -15.95 18.78 -23.72
N LYS A 97 -14.89 19.27 -24.36
CA LYS A 97 -14.94 20.45 -25.23
C LYS A 97 -15.91 20.29 -26.40
N HIS A 98 -16.03 19.09 -26.98
CA HIS A 98 -16.87 18.86 -28.16
C HIS A 98 -18.37 18.91 -27.88
N ARG A 99 -18.80 18.55 -26.67
CA ARG A 99 -20.21 18.53 -26.27
C ARG A 99 -20.57 19.64 -25.28
N ASN A 100 -19.62 20.53 -24.99
CA ASN A 100 -19.75 21.61 -24.01
C ASN A 100 -20.38 21.16 -22.67
N GLN A 101 -20.03 19.95 -22.21
CA GLN A 101 -20.65 19.34 -21.03
C GLN A 101 -19.65 18.52 -20.22
N ARG A 102 -19.98 18.31 -18.94
CA ARG A 102 -19.28 17.35 -18.09
C ARG A 102 -19.78 15.94 -18.36
N LEU A 103 -18.86 14.99 -18.38
CA LEU A 103 -19.18 13.57 -18.50
C LEU A 103 -18.29 12.72 -17.59
N PRO A 104 -18.74 11.51 -17.22
CA PRO A 104 -17.91 10.57 -16.47
C PRO A 104 -16.64 10.21 -17.21
N VAL A 105 -15.48 10.25 -16.54
CA VAL A 105 -14.16 9.91 -17.09
C VAL A 105 -14.13 8.52 -17.73
N SER A 106 -14.94 7.58 -17.22
CA SER A 106 -15.10 6.24 -17.82
C SER A 106 -15.56 6.25 -19.27
N ARG A 107 -16.30 7.26 -19.71
CA ARG A 107 -16.73 7.42 -21.12
C ARG A 107 -15.59 7.81 -22.06
N LEU A 108 -14.42 8.18 -21.54
CA LEU A 108 -13.23 8.41 -22.36
C LEU A 108 -12.59 7.08 -22.85
N PHE A 109 -13.04 5.93 -22.34
CA PHE A 109 -12.41 4.63 -22.59
C PHE A 109 -13.40 3.61 -23.18
N GLY A 110 -13.31 3.41 -24.50
CA GLY A 110 -14.01 2.36 -25.23
C GLY A 110 -13.24 1.04 -25.21
N LEU A 111 -13.20 0.37 -24.05
CA LEU A 111 -12.44 -0.86 -23.82
C LEU A 111 -13.35 -2.09 -23.67
N GLN A 112 -12.92 -3.22 -24.24
CA GLN A 112 -13.43 -4.56 -23.97
C GLN A 112 -12.67 -5.23 -22.80
N ARG A 113 -13.14 -6.40 -22.36
CA ARG A 113 -12.57 -7.12 -21.22
C ARG A 113 -11.09 -7.46 -21.44
N ASN A 114 -10.28 -7.24 -20.42
CA ASN A 114 -8.82 -7.40 -20.39
C ASN A 114 -8.03 -6.44 -21.32
N GLU A 115 -8.70 -5.48 -21.94
CA GLU A 115 -8.01 -4.43 -22.69
C GLU A 115 -7.56 -3.29 -21.78
N GLN A 116 -6.50 -2.62 -22.21
CA GLN A 116 -5.98 -1.42 -21.58
C GLN A 116 -5.74 -0.32 -22.61
N MET A 117 -5.84 0.93 -22.16
CA MET A 117 -5.62 2.10 -23.00
C MET A 117 -5.09 3.26 -22.18
N SER A 118 -4.16 3.99 -22.78
CA SER A 118 -3.57 5.23 -22.27
C SER A 118 -3.97 6.39 -23.17
N LEU A 119 -4.42 7.50 -22.57
CA LEU A 119 -4.73 8.71 -23.32
C LEU A 119 -3.44 9.49 -23.65
N LYS A 120 -3.25 9.81 -24.93
CA LYS A 120 -2.08 10.58 -25.40
C LYS A 120 -1.98 11.99 -24.81
N LYS A 121 -3.13 12.67 -24.67
CA LYS A 121 -3.21 14.04 -24.13
C LYS A 121 -3.68 13.99 -22.68
N GLN A 122 -3.15 14.89 -21.85
CA GLN A 122 -3.61 15.08 -20.47
C GLN A 122 -5.10 15.47 -20.42
N ARG A 123 -5.72 15.23 -19.26
CA ARG A 123 -7.07 15.66 -18.93
C ARG A 123 -7.05 16.37 -17.60
N ASP A 124 -7.90 17.38 -17.48
CA ASP A 124 -8.15 18.02 -16.20
C ASP A 124 -8.96 17.07 -15.31
N ILE A 125 -8.37 16.69 -14.18
CA ILE A 125 -9.04 15.97 -13.10
C ILE A 125 -8.97 16.85 -11.86
N TRP A 126 -10.14 17.31 -11.41
CA TRP A 126 -10.27 18.19 -10.24
C TRP A 126 -9.44 19.48 -10.33
N GLY A 127 -9.25 20.03 -11.54
CA GLY A 127 -8.44 21.22 -11.75
C GLY A 127 -6.93 20.94 -11.91
N ILE A 128 -6.52 19.67 -11.96
CA ILE A 128 -5.12 19.26 -12.11
C ILE A 128 -4.95 18.53 -13.45
N PRO A 129 -4.02 18.97 -14.31
CA PRO A 129 -3.73 18.27 -15.55
C PRO A 129 -2.97 16.97 -15.25
N VAL A 130 -3.55 15.83 -15.63
CA VAL A 130 -2.97 14.50 -15.43
C VAL A 130 -3.08 13.65 -16.69
N HIS A 131 -2.16 12.71 -16.87
CA HIS A 131 -2.33 11.63 -17.82
C HIS A 131 -3.24 10.55 -17.25
N LEU A 132 -3.99 9.88 -18.12
CA LEU A 132 -4.96 8.86 -17.73
C LEU A 132 -4.72 7.56 -18.47
N SER A 133 -4.79 6.46 -17.71
CA SER A 133 -4.78 5.10 -18.24
C SER A 133 -5.92 4.30 -17.65
N CYS A 134 -6.49 3.39 -18.43
CA CYS A 134 -7.59 2.54 -18.00
C CYS A 134 -7.31 1.09 -18.38
N ILE A 135 -7.68 0.18 -17.48
CA ILE A 135 -7.78 -1.25 -17.77
C ILE A 135 -9.20 -1.73 -17.47
N MET A 136 -9.74 -2.57 -18.34
CA MET A 136 -11.01 -3.26 -18.12
C MET A 136 -10.76 -4.60 -17.44
N GLY A 137 -10.77 -4.61 -16.11
CA GLY A 137 -10.61 -5.83 -15.32
C GLY A 137 -11.90 -6.66 -15.22
N LYS A 138 -11.82 -7.82 -14.55
CA LYS A 138 -12.99 -8.68 -14.29
C LYS A 138 -14.10 -7.98 -13.50
N GLN A 139 -13.74 -7.03 -12.64
CA GLN A 139 -14.65 -6.28 -11.78
C GLN A 139 -15.01 -4.90 -12.38
N GLY A 140 -14.68 -4.67 -13.65
CA GLY A 140 -14.94 -3.42 -14.35
C GLY A 140 -13.70 -2.54 -14.53
N ARG A 141 -13.95 -1.28 -14.91
CA ARG A 141 -12.90 -0.30 -15.25
C ARG A 141 -12.10 0.13 -14.02
N VAL A 142 -10.78 0.14 -14.16
CA VAL A 142 -9.83 0.76 -13.24
C VAL A 142 -9.14 1.88 -14.00
N ILE A 143 -9.41 3.13 -13.61
CA ILE A 143 -8.86 4.33 -14.23
C ILE A 143 -7.83 4.93 -13.29
N ILE A 144 -6.65 5.22 -13.80
CA ILE A 144 -5.48 5.69 -13.06
C ILE A 144 -5.11 7.07 -13.58
N ALA A 145 -4.99 8.02 -12.66
CA ALA A 145 -4.43 9.33 -12.88
C ALA A 145 -2.96 9.36 -12.47
N THR A 146 -2.13 10.00 -13.30
CA THR A 146 -0.69 10.09 -13.10
C THR A 146 -0.17 11.40 -13.65
N ASN A 147 0.79 12.02 -12.96
CA ASN A 147 1.60 13.14 -13.48
C ASN A 147 2.80 12.66 -14.34
N GLU A 148 3.00 11.34 -14.40
CA GLU A 148 4.02 10.65 -15.19
C GLU A 148 3.48 10.02 -16.48
N GLN A 149 4.35 9.34 -17.23
CA GLN A 149 4.02 8.60 -18.46
C GLN A 149 2.86 7.59 -18.27
N PRO A 150 1.75 7.72 -19.02
CA PRO A 150 0.57 6.89 -18.83
C PRO A 150 0.76 5.41 -19.20
N GLU A 151 1.68 5.09 -20.10
CA GLU A 151 1.93 3.72 -20.58
C GLU A 151 2.34 2.78 -19.45
N THR A 152 3.03 3.30 -18.43
CA THR A 152 3.48 2.50 -17.27
C THR A 152 2.53 2.55 -16.09
N ALA A 153 1.50 3.42 -16.12
CA ALA A 153 0.64 3.72 -14.97
C ALA A 153 -0.11 2.50 -14.45
N ILE A 154 -0.61 1.64 -15.34
CA ILE A 154 -1.33 0.40 -14.95
C ILE A 154 -0.42 -0.57 -14.21
N ARG A 155 0.80 -0.76 -14.71
CA ARG A 155 1.80 -1.62 -14.08
C ARG A 155 2.25 -1.06 -12.72
N ARG A 156 2.54 0.25 -12.66
CA ARG A 156 2.89 0.95 -11.41
C ARG A 156 1.75 0.87 -10.38
N TYR A 157 0.51 1.05 -10.81
CA TYR A 157 -0.66 0.93 -9.94
C TYR A 157 -0.87 -0.50 -9.43
N ALA A 158 -0.57 -1.53 -10.23
CA ALA A 158 -0.72 -2.93 -9.81
C ALA A 158 0.11 -3.27 -8.55
N ILE A 159 1.25 -2.60 -8.34
CA ILE A 159 2.11 -2.77 -7.16
C ILE A 159 1.39 -2.35 -5.87
N ARG A 160 0.36 -1.49 -5.94
CA ARG A 160 -0.46 -1.11 -4.77
C ARG A 160 -1.00 -2.33 -4.00
N TRP A 161 -1.30 -3.44 -4.68
CA TRP A 161 -1.79 -4.67 -4.05
C TRP A 161 -0.83 -5.24 -2.98
N SER A 162 0.45 -4.85 -2.98
CA SER A 162 1.40 -5.21 -1.93
C SER A 162 0.95 -4.75 -0.52
N ILE A 163 0.17 -3.67 -0.41
CA ILE A 163 -0.37 -3.23 0.88
C ILE A 163 -1.45 -4.17 1.43
N GLU A 164 -2.18 -4.87 0.55
CA GLU A 164 -3.14 -5.89 0.98
C GLU A 164 -2.42 -7.14 1.49
N THR A 165 -1.23 -7.44 0.94
CA THR A 165 -0.34 -8.44 1.51
C THR A 165 0.10 -8.06 2.92
N LEU A 166 0.54 -6.81 3.13
CA LEU A 166 0.86 -6.28 4.46
C LEU A 166 -0.29 -6.48 5.44
N PHE A 167 -1.49 -5.96 5.14
CA PHE A 167 -2.63 -6.10 6.04
C PHE A 167 -3.03 -7.56 6.27
N GLY A 168 -2.89 -8.43 5.28
CA GLY A 168 -3.14 -9.85 5.50
C GLY A 168 -2.12 -10.52 6.41
N CYS A 169 -0.83 -10.14 6.32
CA CYS A 169 0.23 -10.62 7.22
C CYS A 169 0.00 -10.17 8.67
N LEU A 170 -0.52 -8.95 8.86
CA LEU A 170 -0.86 -8.44 10.18
C LEU A 170 -2.09 -9.12 10.80
N LYS A 171 -3.02 -9.61 9.97
CA LYS A 171 -4.23 -10.32 10.38
C LYS A 171 -4.01 -11.84 10.38
N SER A 172 -5.05 -12.60 10.04
CA SER A 172 -5.11 -14.07 10.11
C SER A 172 -4.06 -14.83 9.30
N ARG A 173 -3.33 -14.19 8.36
CA ARG A 173 -2.26 -14.89 7.62
C ARG A 173 -0.89 -14.82 8.31
N GLY A 174 -0.77 -14.10 9.43
CA GLY A 174 0.48 -13.98 10.17
C GLY A 174 0.25 -13.75 11.67
N PHE A 175 0.22 -12.50 12.11
CA PHE A 175 0.23 -12.15 13.54
C PHE A 175 -1.14 -12.17 14.21
N ASP A 176 -2.22 -12.31 13.44
CA ASP A 176 -3.58 -12.43 13.94
C ASP A 176 -4.01 -11.26 14.85
N LEU A 177 -3.62 -10.02 14.50
CA LEU A 177 -3.89 -8.83 15.32
C LEU A 177 -5.36 -8.65 15.72
N GLU A 178 -6.30 -9.10 14.89
CA GLU A 178 -7.74 -8.95 15.14
C GLU A 178 -8.24 -9.82 16.32
N SER A 179 -7.58 -10.94 16.63
CA SER A 179 -7.96 -11.81 17.76
C SER A 179 -7.55 -11.25 19.12
N THR A 180 -6.68 -10.23 19.15
CA THR A 180 -6.31 -9.54 20.39
C THR A 180 -7.46 -8.71 20.98
N HIS A 181 -8.49 -8.41 20.17
CA HIS A 181 -9.62 -7.55 20.53
C HIS A 181 -9.22 -6.19 21.13
N LEU A 182 -7.98 -5.73 20.87
CA LEU A 182 -7.44 -4.51 21.45
C LEU A 182 -8.09 -3.27 20.81
N GLN A 183 -8.79 -2.48 21.62
CA GLN A 183 -9.52 -1.29 21.17
C GLN A 183 -8.90 0.03 21.66
N ASP A 184 -7.93 -0.04 22.57
CA ASP A 184 -7.22 1.15 23.05
C ASP A 184 -6.23 1.63 21.98
N LEU A 185 -6.37 2.87 21.51
CA LEU A 185 -5.61 3.40 20.38
C LEU A 185 -4.11 3.38 20.64
N GLU A 186 -3.67 3.80 21.83
CA GLU A 186 -2.25 3.90 22.16
C GLU A 186 -1.62 2.51 22.26
N ARG A 187 -2.30 1.57 22.92
CA ARG A 187 -1.84 0.17 22.99
C ARG A 187 -1.84 -0.48 21.61
N LEU A 188 -2.85 -0.20 20.79
CA LEU A 188 -2.97 -0.74 19.44
C LEU A 188 -1.88 -0.18 18.52
N GLU A 189 -1.54 1.10 18.65
CA GLU A 189 -0.41 1.70 17.94
C GLU A 189 0.93 1.07 18.35
N LYS A 190 1.16 0.88 19.66
CA LYS A 190 2.35 0.18 20.18
C LYS A 190 2.44 -1.25 19.67
N LEU A 191 1.33 -1.98 19.66
CA LEU A 191 1.27 -3.34 19.11
C LEU A 191 1.57 -3.35 17.61
N PHE A 192 0.98 -2.41 16.85
CA PHE A 192 1.25 -2.26 15.43
C PHE A 192 2.73 -1.97 15.15
N PHE A 193 3.38 -1.14 15.97
CA PHE A 193 4.82 -0.89 15.90
C PHE A 193 5.64 -2.18 16.04
N VAL A 194 5.35 -2.99 17.06
CA VAL A 194 6.03 -4.28 17.27
C VAL A 194 5.79 -5.22 16.09
N CYS A 195 4.55 -5.31 15.59
CA CYS A 195 4.24 -6.12 14.42
C CYS A 195 4.92 -5.61 13.13
N ALA A 196 5.08 -4.30 12.96
CA ALA A 196 5.81 -3.73 11.83
C ALA A 196 7.29 -4.18 11.83
N LEU A 197 7.94 -4.16 13.00
CA LEU A 197 9.31 -4.66 13.17
C LEU A 197 9.40 -6.17 12.92
N ALA A 198 8.50 -6.95 13.52
CA ALA A 198 8.43 -8.40 13.32
C ALA A 198 8.18 -8.76 11.85
N LEU A 199 7.36 -7.95 11.14
CA LEU A 199 7.10 -8.12 9.72
C LEU A 199 8.35 -7.88 8.88
N ALA A 200 9.06 -6.78 9.13
CA ALA A 200 10.30 -6.47 8.44
C ALA A 200 11.35 -7.58 8.66
N TRP A 201 11.46 -8.09 9.89
CA TRP A 201 12.37 -9.19 10.22
C TRP A 201 12.00 -10.49 9.52
N SER A 202 10.74 -10.91 9.65
CA SER A 202 10.21 -12.10 8.97
C SER A 202 10.41 -12.00 7.46
N PHE A 203 10.22 -10.82 6.89
CA PHE A 203 10.40 -10.61 5.46
C PHE A 203 11.87 -10.67 5.02
N LYS A 204 12.78 -10.02 5.74
CA LYS A 204 14.23 -10.06 5.45
C LYS A 204 14.79 -11.48 5.56
N LEU A 205 14.37 -12.23 6.60
CA LEU A 205 14.70 -13.66 6.72
C LEU A 205 14.09 -14.51 5.61
N GLY A 206 12.88 -14.18 5.18
CA GLY A 206 12.24 -14.82 4.03
C GLY A 206 13.03 -14.65 2.74
N ILE A 207 13.55 -13.45 2.48
CA ILE A 207 14.42 -13.18 1.32
C ILE A 207 15.68 -14.03 1.41
N TRP A 208 16.35 -14.03 2.57
CA TRP A 208 17.58 -14.81 2.78
C TRP A 208 17.35 -16.33 2.67
N GLN A 209 16.30 -16.86 3.31
CA GLN A 209 15.94 -18.28 3.16
C GLN A 209 15.62 -18.64 1.71
N ASN A 210 14.97 -17.74 0.97
CA ASN A 210 14.69 -17.94 -0.44
C ASN A 210 15.94 -17.83 -1.33
N SER A 211 16.97 -17.08 -0.96
CA SER A 211 18.24 -17.07 -1.70
C SER A 211 19.03 -18.36 -1.51
N LEU A 212 18.94 -18.98 -0.32
CA LEU A 212 19.56 -20.28 -0.04
C LEU A 212 18.79 -21.43 -0.68
N LYS A 213 17.46 -21.41 -0.58
CA LYS A 213 16.57 -22.43 -1.14
C LYS A 213 15.36 -21.77 -1.80
N PRO A 214 15.45 -21.45 -3.11
CA PRO A 214 14.38 -20.78 -3.83
C PRO A 214 13.04 -21.52 -3.75
N LEU A 215 11.97 -20.76 -3.46
CA LEU A 215 10.61 -21.27 -3.48
C LEU A 215 10.21 -21.64 -4.92
N LYS A 216 9.72 -22.86 -5.10
CA LYS A 216 9.18 -23.31 -6.39
C LYS A 216 7.94 -22.49 -6.77
N LEU A 217 7.87 -22.10 -8.04
CA LEU A 217 6.65 -21.55 -8.63
C LEU A 217 5.64 -22.67 -8.84
N LYS A 218 4.39 -22.43 -8.45
CA LYS A 218 3.26 -23.32 -8.74
C LYS A 218 2.77 -23.08 -10.18
N LYS A 219 1.92 -23.98 -10.70
CA LYS A 219 1.35 -23.92 -12.06
C LYS A 219 0.72 -22.56 -12.42
N HIS A 220 0.17 -21.84 -11.44
CA HIS A 220 -0.41 -20.51 -11.60
C HIS A 220 0.63 -19.36 -11.53
N GLY A 221 1.92 -19.64 -11.65
CA GLY A 221 3.01 -18.64 -11.70
C GLY A 221 3.34 -17.93 -10.40
N ARG A 222 2.76 -18.34 -9.25
CA ARG A 222 3.04 -17.74 -7.94
C ARG A 222 3.84 -18.70 -7.05
N LYS A 223 4.67 -18.15 -6.16
CA LYS A 223 5.42 -18.92 -5.15
C LYS A 223 4.45 -19.74 -4.27
N SER A 224 4.92 -20.88 -3.77
CA SER A 224 4.12 -21.77 -2.92
C SER A 224 3.67 -21.13 -1.60
N LYS A 225 4.48 -20.20 -1.07
CA LYS A 225 4.19 -19.31 0.07
C LYS A 225 4.82 -17.93 -0.17
N SER A 226 4.40 -16.91 0.59
CA SER A 226 5.04 -15.59 0.54
C SER A 226 6.42 -15.62 1.20
N LEU A 227 7.29 -14.67 0.83
CA LEU A 227 8.59 -14.51 1.48
C LEU A 227 8.43 -14.22 2.98
N PHE A 228 7.48 -13.35 3.34
CA PHE A 228 7.10 -13.12 4.74
C PHE A 228 6.79 -14.43 5.47
N ARG A 229 5.96 -15.32 4.90
CA ARG A 229 5.59 -16.57 5.57
C ARG A 229 6.78 -17.52 5.69
N LEU A 230 7.63 -17.58 4.67
CA LEU A 230 8.87 -18.36 4.73
C LEU A 230 9.75 -17.96 5.91
N GLY A 231 9.98 -16.66 6.11
CA GLY A 231 10.79 -16.19 7.22
C GLY A 231 10.07 -16.22 8.57
N LEU A 232 8.75 -16.03 8.62
CA LEU A 232 7.97 -16.20 9.84
C LEU A 232 8.01 -17.66 10.34
N ASP A 233 7.85 -18.64 9.44
CA ASP A 233 7.98 -20.06 9.79
C ASP A 233 9.39 -20.36 10.34
N TYR A 234 10.41 -19.76 9.74
CA TYR A 234 11.80 -19.91 10.15
C TYR A 234 12.07 -19.31 11.53
N LEU A 235 11.56 -18.09 11.79
CA LEU A 235 11.61 -17.45 13.11
C LEU A 235 10.89 -18.27 14.17
N HIS A 236 9.67 -18.70 13.87
CA HIS A 236 8.88 -19.52 14.80
C HIS A 236 9.64 -20.79 15.18
N ARG A 237 10.24 -21.48 14.21
CA ARG A 237 11.05 -22.67 14.47
C ARG A 237 12.24 -22.37 15.40
N ILE A 238 13.00 -21.30 15.13
CA ILE A 238 14.14 -20.92 15.98
C ILE A 238 13.70 -20.61 17.41
N LEU A 239 12.60 -19.87 17.57
CA LEU A 239 12.09 -19.46 18.87
C LEU A 239 11.52 -20.63 19.68
N VAL A 240 10.84 -21.57 19.03
CA VAL A 240 10.28 -22.77 19.69
C VAL A 240 11.37 -23.79 20.03
N GLU A 241 12.40 -23.95 19.19
CA GLU A 241 13.51 -24.87 19.43
C GLU A 241 14.51 -24.36 20.50
N GLY A 242 14.36 -23.11 20.96
CA GLY A 242 15.05 -22.56 22.13
C GLY A 242 16.59 -22.61 22.05
N ASN A 243 17.23 -23.02 23.15
CA ASN A 243 18.69 -22.99 23.34
C ASN A 243 19.47 -23.86 22.36
N ALA A 244 18.84 -24.83 21.69
CA ALA A 244 19.51 -25.70 20.72
C ALA A 244 20.00 -24.95 19.47
N ASN A 245 19.49 -23.74 19.22
CA ASN A 245 19.75 -22.97 18.00
C ASN A 245 20.17 -21.50 18.27
N LEU A 246 20.84 -21.22 19.40
CA LEU A 246 21.32 -19.87 19.74
C LEU A 246 22.23 -19.27 18.65
N SER A 247 23.12 -20.07 18.06
CA SER A 247 23.99 -19.60 16.96
C SER A 247 23.18 -19.17 15.73
N VAL A 248 22.12 -19.93 15.40
CA VAL A 248 21.20 -19.65 14.30
C VAL A 248 20.35 -18.41 14.61
N PHE A 249 19.90 -18.24 15.86
CA PHE A 249 19.21 -17.05 16.32
C PHE A 249 20.09 -15.80 16.17
N TRP A 250 21.33 -15.83 16.65
CA TRP A 250 22.26 -14.71 16.49
C TRP A 250 22.54 -14.40 15.02
N HIS A 251 22.69 -15.42 14.17
CA HIS A 251 22.83 -15.20 12.72
C HIS A 251 21.58 -14.56 12.10
N SER A 252 20.39 -14.97 12.54
CA SER A 252 19.12 -14.38 12.10
C SER A 252 18.95 -12.90 12.50
N LEU A 253 19.60 -12.47 13.59
CA LEU A 253 19.68 -11.07 13.99
C LEU A 253 20.68 -10.29 13.13
N LYS A 254 21.80 -10.91 12.72
CA LYS A 254 22.72 -10.30 11.75
C LYS A 254 22.05 -10.04 10.40
N VAL A 255 21.06 -10.85 10.03
CA VAL A 255 20.26 -10.56 8.84
C VAL A 255 19.59 -9.19 8.97
N LEU A 256 19.19 -8.70 10.15
CA LEU A 256 18.63 -7.35 10.33
C LEU A 256 19.66 -6.22 10.24
N SER A 257 20.93 -6.53 10.50
CA SER A 257 22.02 -5.57 10.38
C SER A 257 22.12 -5.00 8.96
N CYS A 258 22.39 -3.69 8.87
CA CYS A 258 22.77 -3.02 7.62
C CYS A 258 24.29 -2.80 7.53
N THR A 259 25.04 -3.27 8.53
CA THR A 259 26.50 -3.41 8.55
C THR A 259 26.87 -4.87 8.33
#